data_AF-A0A6J0J9P7-F1
#
_entry.id   AF-A0A6J0J9P7-F1
#
_cell.length_a   1.000
_cell.length_b   1.000
_cell.length_c   1.000
_cell.angle_alpha   90.00
_cell.angle_beta   90.00
_cell.angle_gamma   90.00
#
_symmetry.space_group_name_H-M   'P 1'
#
loop_
_entity.id
_entity.type
_entity.pdbx_description
1 polymer ?
#
loop_
_entity_poly.entity_id
_entity_poly.type
_entity_poly.pdbx_seq_one_letter_code
_entity_poly.pdbx_strand_id
1 'polypeptide(L)'
;MSLKSVFLIIKLLPSASQTKTLSYLLSQTNKQTKKKETLITAFSYSGVTVQALSTVPVMFSYWAKPQDTLDLAQILNNDLAATVKKYPKRFVGLGTLPLQAPDLAVKEMHRCVKELGFPGVQIGSHVNEWDLNAPELYDVYAVSNHFFPSLGGILFLLAGGAFPYTVGRISHGFNVRPDLCAMDNKVDPKKYLGSFYTDSLVHDPGALRLLTSVIGEVSFNASRRG
;
A
#
# COMPACT_ATOMS: atom_id res chain seq x y z
N MET A 1 -15.48 -17.59 11.42
CA MET A 1 -15.18 -17.01 12.75
C MET A 1 -14.40 -15.72 12.53
N SER A 2 -14.95 -14.61 13.02
CA SER A 2 -14.75 -13.23 12.54
C SER A 2 -13.36 -12.65 12.86
N LEU A 3 -12.70 -12.05 11.86
CA LEU A 3 -11.43 -11.29 11.96
C LEU A 3 -11.53 -9.99 12.78
N LYS A 4 -12.69 -9.64 13.32
CA LYS A 4 -12.93 -8.35 14.00
C LYS A 4 -12.29 -8.24 15.40
N SER A 5 -11.86 -9.35 16.01
CA SER A 5 -11.39 -9.35 17.41
C SER A 5 -9.89 -9.11 17.60
N VAL A 6 -9.08 -9.10 16.53
CA VAL A 6 -7.61 -9.00 16.65
C VAL A 6 -7.13 -7.53 16.74
N PHE A 7 -7.89 -6.58 16.21
CA PHE A 7 -7.46 -5.18 16.09
C PHE A 7 -7.47 -4.41 17.43
N LEU A 8 -8.39 -4.75 18.35
CA LEU A 8 -8.56 -4.01 19.62
C LEU A 8 -7.49 -4.36 20.67
N ILE A 9 -6.84 -5.51 20.55
CA ILE A 9 -5.92 -6.02 21.59
C ILE A 9 -4.51 -5.40 21.48
N ILE A 10 -4.09 -4.92 20.30
CA ILE A 10 -2.71 -4.46 20.08
C ILE A 10 -2.44 -3.07 20.69
N LYS A 11 -3.45 -2.19 20.76
CA LYS A 11 -3.28 -0.79 21.22
C LYS A 11 -3.02 -0.64 22.74
N LEU A 12 -3.06 -1.72 23.52
CA LEU A 12 -3.04 -1.67 25.00
C LEU A 12 -1.87 -2.41 25.66
N LEU A 13 -0.90 -2.92 24.89
CA LEU A 13 0.12 -3.82 25.45
C LEU A 13 1.43 -3.07 25.81
N PRO A 14 1.93 -3.18 27.06
CA PRO A 14 3.20 -2.57 27.50
C PRO A 14 4.43 -3.19 26.81
N SER A 15 5.59 -2.50 26.85
CA SER A 15 6.77 -2.81 26.00
C SER A 15 7.28 -4.25 26.07
N ALA A 16 7.24 -4.92 27.24
CA ALA A 16 7.63 -6.33 27.39
C ALA A 16 6.71 -7.32 26.65
N SER A 17 5.48 -6.89 26.31
CA SER A 17 4.51 -7.68 25.53
C SER A 17 4.65 -7.49 24.02
N GLN A 18 5.42 -6.49 23.55
CA GLN A 18 5.63 -6.22 22.13
C GLN A 18 6.47 -7.33 21.47
N THR A 19 7.43 -7.91 22.19
CA THR A 19 8.24 -9.04 21.72
C THR A 19 7.40 -10.31 21.50
N LYS A 20 6.41 -10.58 22.35
CA LYS A 20 5.45 -11.70 22.14
C LYS A 20 4.56 -11.45 20.92
N THR A 21 4.15 -10.21 20.69
CA THR A 21 3.38 -9.81 19.50
C THR A 21 4.22 -9.98 18.23
N LEU A 22 5.49 -9.57 18.22
CA LEU A 22 6.40 -9.78 17.09
C LEU A 22 6.60 -11.27 16.78
N SER A 23 6.84 -12.11 17.80
CA SER A 23 6.92 -13.57 17.62
C SER A 23 5.63 -14.18 17.08
N TYR A 24 4.46 -13.69 17.52
CA TYR A 24 3.18 -14.11 16.98
C TYR A 24 2.98 -13.68 15.53
N LEU A 25 3.32 -12.42 15.20
CA LEU A 25 3.25 -11.88 13.84
C LEU A 25 4.17 -12.65 12.88
N LEU A 26 5.39 -13.01 13.32
CA LEU A 26 6.31 -13.91 12.61
C LEU A 26 5.77 -15.35 12.48
N SER A 27 4.93 -15.81 13.41
CA SER A 27 4.26 -17.11 13.26
C SER A 27 3.15 -17.07 12.19
N GLN A 28 2.51 -15.92 11.98
CA GLN A 28 1.49 -15.74 10.94
C GLN A 28 2.11 -15.68 9.54
N THR A 29 3.28 -15.03 9.38
CA THR A 29 4.00 -15.03 8.09
C THR A 29 4.36 -16.45 7.65
N ASN A 30 4.81 -17.31 8.57
CA ASN A 30 5.10 -18.72 8.29
C ASN A 30 3.86 -19.53 7.84
N LYS A 31 2.67 -19.24 8.37
CA LYS A 31 1.41 -19.84 7.89
C LYS A 31 1.05 -19.35 6.49
N GLN A 32 1.34 -18.09 6.16
CA GLN A 32 1.14 -17.53 4.83
C GLN A 32 2.04 -18.23 3.79
N THR A 33 3.29 -18.56 4.14
CA THR A 33 4.27 -19.21 3.24
C THR A 33 3.82 -20.61 2.79
N LYS A 34 3.23 -21.43 3.66
CA LYS A 34 2.67 -22.75 3.29
C LYS A 34 1.49 -22.67 2.30
N LYS A 35 0.84 -21.51 2.18
CA LYS A 35 -0.30 -21.29 1.27
C LYS A 35 0.12 -20.94 -0.17
N LYS A 36 1.40 -20.61 -0.41
CA LYS A 36 1.89 -20.06 -1.69
C LYS A 36 1.88 -21.07 -2.85
N GLU A 37 2.06 -22.36 -2.58
CA GLU A 37 1.94 -23.41 -3.62
C GLU A 37 0.47 -23.68 -3.97
N THR A 38 -0.44 -23.65 -2.99
CA THR A 38 -1.88 -23.69 -3.23
C THR A 38 -2.38 -22.49 -4.05
N LEU A 39 -1.77 -21.31 -3.88
CA LEU A 39 -2.11 -20.12 -4.67
C LEU A 39 -1.82 -20.30 -6.16
N ILE A 40 -0.70 -20.92 -6.53
CA ILE A 40 -0.36 -21.17 -7.93
C ILE A 40 -1.40 -22.09 -8.58
N THR A 41 -1.89 -23.10 -7.84
CA THR A 41 -2.99 -23.95 -8.31
C THR A 41 -4.29 -23.17 -8.50
N ALA A 42 -4.62 -22.24 -7.58
CA ALA A 42 -5.80 -21.39 -7.69
C ALA A 42 -5.76 -20.41 -8.89
N PHE A 43 -4.56 -20.00 -9.33
CA PHE A 43 -4.41 -19.16 -10.52
C PHE A 43 -4.89 -19.85 -11.78
N SER A 44 -4.65 -21.16 -11.91
CA SER A 44 -5.12 -21.93 -13.07
C SER A 44 -6.64 -21.93 -13.20
N TYR A 45 -7.37 -21.92 -12.07
CA TYR A 45 -8.83 -21.88 -12.07
C TYR A 45 -9.40 -20.49 -12.34
N SER A 46 -8.71 -19.43 -11.91
CA SER A 46 -9.20 -18.05 -11.98
C SER A 46 -8.72 -17.28 -13.21
N GLY A 47 -7.77 -17.83 -13.97
CA GLY A 47 -7.14 -17.13 -15.11
C GLY A 47 -6.15 -16.04 -14.71
N VAL A 48 -5.81 -15.92 -13.41
CA VAL A 48 -4.83 -14.93 -12.92
C VAL A 48 -3.42 -15.31 -13.39
N THR A 49 -2.78 -14.38 -14.10
CA THR A 49 -1.44 -14.59 -14.66
C THR A 49 -0.34 -14.21 -13.67
N VAL A 50 -0.45 -13.02 -13.08
CA VAL A 50 0.51 -12.44 -12.12
C VAL A 50 -0.24 -11.87 -10.92
N GLN A 51 0.31 -12.05 -9.72
CA GLN A 51 -0.17 -11.40 -8.50
C GLN A 51 0.92 -10.50 -7.91
N ALA A 52 0.55 -9.27 -7.57
CA ALA A 52 1.36 -8.43 -6.71
C ALA A 52 1.20 -8.89 -5.26
N LEU A 53 2.31 -9.34 -4.67
CA LEU A 53 2.37 -9.76 -3.27
C LEU A 53 2.81 -8.59 -2.40
N SER A 54 2.20 -8.48 -1.24
CA SER A 54 2.56 -7.50 -0.23
C SER A 54 2.29 -8.07 1.17
N THR A 55 2.81 -7.42 2.20
CA THR A 55 2.53 -7.85 3.58
C THR A 55 1.10 -7.52 4.00
N VAL A 56 0.60 -8.18 5.04
CA VAL A 56 -0.71 -7.84 5.60
C VAL A 56 -0.60 -6.57 6.45
N PRO A 57 -1.57 -5.63 6.41
CA PRO A 57 -1.42 -4.31 7.02
C PRO A 57 -1.08 -4.28 8.51
N VAL A 58 -1.50 -5.30 9.28
CA VAL A 58 -1.13 -5.41 10.71
C VAL A 58 0.38 -5.48 10.93
N MET A 59 1.14 -5.92 9.92
CA MET A 59 2.60 -6.04 9.97
C MET A 59 3.33 -4.71 9.75
N PHE A 60 2.65 -3.63 9.33
CA PHE A 60 3.29 -2.33 9.15
C PHE A 60 3.97 -1.82 10.43
N SER A 61 3.36 -2.11 11.59
CA SER A 61 4.00 -1.92 12.91
C SER A 61 4.56 -0.52 13.15
N TYR A 62 3.92 0.53 12.63
CA TYR A 62 4.34 1.93 12.78
C TYR A 62 4.34 2.44 14.23
N TRP A 63 3.63 1.74 15.12
CA TRP A 63 3.58 2.00 16.56
C TRP A 63 4.84 1.55 17.31
N ALA A 64 5.67 0.69 16.71
CA ALA A 64 6.87 0.14 17.34
C ALA A 64 8.08 1.08 17.17
N LYS A 65 9.19 0.75 17.83
CA LYS A 65 10.43 1.50 17.70
C LYS A 65 10.90 1.47 16.24
N PRO A 66 11.38 2.59 15.68
CA PRO A 66 11.82 2.67 14.30
C PRO A 66 12.76 1.56 13.83
N GLN A 67 13.77 1.22 14.65
CA GLN A 67 14.74 0.18 14.30
C GLN A 67 14.11 -1.21 14.28
N ASP A 68 13.24 -1.53 15.26
CA ASP A 68 12.55 -2.82 15.30
C ASP A 68 11.60 -2.98 14.09
N THR A 69 10.94 -1.89 13.67
CA THR A 69 10.10 -1.88 12.46
C THR A 69 10.95 -2.03 11.20
N LEU A 70 12.14 -1.44 11.14
CA LEU A 70 13.08 -1.63 10.03
C LEU A 70 13.52 -3.09 9.94
N ASP A 71 13.92 -3.69 11.06
CA ASP A 71 14.34 -5.10 11.12
C ASP A 71 13.21 -6.03 10.64
N LEU A 72 11.98 -5.78 11.10
CA LEU A 72 10.80 -6.52 10.65
C LEU A 72 10.54 -6.29 9.15
N ALA A 73 10.60 -5.05 8.67
CA ALA A 73 10.41 -4.72 7.26
C ALA A 73 11.42 -5.47 6.39
N GLN A 74 12.70 -5.52 6.79
CA GLN A 74 13.74 -6.24 6.07
C GLN A 74 13.47 -7.74 6.00
N ILE A 75 13.05 -8.35 7.11
CA ILE A 75 12.67 -9.78 7.14
C ILE A 75 11.52 -10.05 6.16
N LEU A 76 10.46 -9.23 6.18
CA LEU A 76 9.30 -9.37 5.31
C LEU A 76 9.66 -9.18 3.84
N ASN A 77 10.43 -8.14 3.54
CA ASN A 77 10.88 -7.82 2.20
C ASN A 77 11.80 -8.93 1.65
N ASN A 78 12.65 -9.54 2.48
CA ASN A 78 13.49 -10.66 2.08
C ASN A 78 12.66 -11.94 1.78
N ASP A 79 11.64 -12.28 2.59
CA ASP A 79 10.73 -13.39 2.30
C ASP A 79 9.95 -13.18 0.99
N LEU A 80 9.50 -11.94 0.76
CA LEU A 80 8.79 -11.55 -0.44
C LEU A 80 9.70 -11.68 -1.67
N ALA A 81 10.94 -11.18 -1.59
CA ALA A 81 11.93 -11.30 -2.65
C ALA A 81 12.29 -12.76 -2.95
N ALA A 82 12.46 -13.59 -1.92
CA ALA A 82 12.69 -15.04 -2.09
C ALA A 82 11.51 -15.73 -2.79
N THR A 83 10.28 -15.33 -2.48
CA THR A 83 9.07 -15.85 -3.11
C THR A 83 8.98 -15.45 -4.59
N VAL A 84 9.24 -14.18 -4.89
CA VAL A 84 9.27 -13.67 -6.26
C VAL A 84 10.36 -14.37 -7.06
N LYS A 85 11.55 -14.56 -6.49
CA LYS A 85 12.65 -15.29 -7.13
C LYS A 85 12.30 -16.75 -7.43
N LYS A 86 11.50 -17.41 -6.57
CA LYS A 86 11.03 -18.79 -6.80
C LYS A 86 10.04 -18.87 -7.97
N TYR A 87 9.20 -17.85 -8.17
CA TYR A 87 8.17 -17.84 -9.23
C TYR A 87 8.07 -16.47 -9.96
N PRO A 88 9.13 -16.03 -10.66
CA PRO A 88 9.24 -14.65 -11.16
C PRO A 88 8.24 -14.30 -12.27
N LYS A 89 7.67 -15.32 -12.92
CA LYS A 89 6.62 -15.14 -13.94
C LYS A 89 5.21 -15.05 -13.35
N ARG A 90 5.04 -15.32 -12.04
CA ARG A 90 3.72 -15.40 -11.37
C ARG A 90 3.56 -14.37 -10.26
N PHE A 91 4.67 -13.85 -9.72
CA PHE A 91 4.63 -12.88 -8.63
C PHE A 91 5.52 -11.68 -8.89
N VAL A 92 5.06 -10.53 -8.41
CA VAL A 92 5.86 -9.32 -8.19
C VAL A 92 5.71 -8.90 -6.73
N GLY A 93 6.73 -8.30 -6.13
CA GLY A 93 6.72 -7.92 -4.71
C GLY A 93 6.54 -6.42 -4.51
N LEU A 94 5.70 -6.02 -3.57
CA LEU A 94 5.61 -4.65 -3.06
C LEU A 94 6.20 -4.61 -1.65
N GLY A 95 7.30 -3.87 -1.48
CA GLY A 95 8.00 -3.78 -0.20
C GLY A 95 7.20 -3.01 0.86
N THR A 96 7.49 -3.23 2.15
CA THR A 96 6.98 -2.41 3.26
C THR A 96 8.10 -1.56 3.85
N LEU A 97 7.77 -0.41 4.42
CA LEU A 97 8.73 0.57 4.94
C LEU A 97 8.42 0.99 6.39
N PRO A 98 9.42 1.32 7.23
CA PRO A 98 9.22 1.89 8.56
C PRO A 98 8.88 3.39 8.49
N LEU A 99 7.67 3.74 8.02
CA LEU A 99 7.31 5.14 7.72
C LEU A 99 7.35 6.10 8.92
N GLN A 100 7.28 5.61 10.16
CA GLN A 100 7.42 6.48 11.34
C GLN A 100 8.84 7.06 11.51
N ALA A 101 9.81 6.60 10.71
CA ALA A 101 11.15 7.15 10.61
C ALA A 101 11.53 7.34 9.13
N PRO A 102 11.21 8.51 8.53
CA PRO A 102 11.40 8.80 7.11
C PRO A 102 12.80 8.47 6.58
N ASP A 103 13.86 8.80 7.33
CA ASP A 103 15.24 8.48 6.94
C ASP A 103 15.50 6.97 6.76
N LEU A 104 14.92 6.15 7.65
CA LEU A 104 15.02 4.69 7.56
C LEU A 104 14.13 4.16 6.43
N ALA A 105 12.95 4.73 6.25
CA ALA A 105 12.04 4.38 5.16
C ALA A 105 12.65 4.64 3.79
N VAL A 106 13.32 5.78 3.60
CA VAL A 106 14.07 6.10 2.38
C VAL A 106 15.16 5.05 2.13
N LYS A 107 16.00 4.75 3.13
CA LYS A 107 17.07 3.74 3.00
C LYS A 107 16.51 2.36 2.62
N GLU A 108 15.43 1.92 3.26
CA GLU A 108 14.82 0.64 2.95
C GLU A 108 14.12 0.63 1.58
N MET A 109 13.58 1.77 1.13
CA MET A 109 13.02 1.90 -0.22
C MET A 109 14.12 1.75 -1.28
N HIS A 110 15.27 2.40 -1.09
CA HIS A 110 16.44 2.21 -1.95
C HIS A 110 16.82 0.73 -2.06
N ARG A 111 16.87 0.02 -0.92
CA ARG A 111 17.17 -1.41 -0.86
C ARG A 111 16.12 -2.25 -1.61
N CYS A 112 14.84 -1.99 -1.36
CA CYS A 112 13.72 -2.66 -2.03
C CYS A 112 13.82 -2.56 -3.56
N VAL A 113 14.15 -1.38 -4.08
CA VAL A 113 14.24 -1.16 -5.53
C VAL A 113 15.54 -1.70 -6.10
N LYS A 114 16.68 -1.32 -5.54
CA LYS A 114 18.00 -1.56 -6.14
C LYS A 114 18.55 -2.96 -5.88
N GLU A 115 18.22 -3.57 -4.75
CA GLU A 115 18.74 -4.88 -4.37
C GLU A 115 17.69 -5.98 -4.54
N LEU A 116 16.43 -5.72 -4.17
CA LEU A 116 15.37 -6.74 -4.22
C LEU A 116 14.58 -6.72 -5.54
N GLY A 117 14.71 -5.66 -6.34
CA GLY A 117 14.05 -5.53 -7.63
C GLY A 117 12.53 -5.32 -7.53
N PHE A 118 12.04 -4.76 -6.42
CA PHE A 118 10.61 -4.48 -6.27
C PHE A 118 10.18 -3.30 -7.15
N PRO A 119 9.08 -3.43 -7.91
CA PRO A 119 8.51 -2.35 -8.71
C PRO A 119 7.72 -1.32 -7.88
N GLY A 120 7.63 -1.48 -6.56
CA GLY A 120 6.86 -0.58 -5.71
C GLY A 120 6.88 -0.97 -4.24
N VAL A 121 6.17 -0.18 -3.44
CA VAL A 121 5.98 -0.39 -2.01
C VAL A 121 4.50 -0.28 -1.64
N GLN A 122 4.11 -0.94 -0.56
CA GLN A 122 2.81 -0.78 0.09
C GLN A 122 2.99 -0.08 1.43
N ILE A 123 2.13 0.91 1.69
CA ILE A 123 2.11 1.67 2.93
C ILE A 123 0.71 1.73 3.53
N GLY A 124 0.61 2.06 4.81
CA GLY A 124 -0.66 2.34 5.48
C GLY A 124 -1.30 3.64 4.99
N SER A 125 -2.60 3.82 5.25
CA SER A 125 -3.33 5.05 4.93
C SER A 125 -3.04 6.21 5.89
N HIS A 126 -2.33 5.94 6.99
CA HIS A 126 -1.82 6.89 7.97
C HIS A 126 -0.63 6.24 8.71
N VAL A 127 0.15 7.07 9.41
CA VAL A 127 1.33 6.67 10.18
C VAL A 127 1.22 7.26 11.58
N ASN A 128 0.68 6.49 12.52
CA ASN A 128 0.36 6.97 13.87
C ASN A 128 -0.56 8.21 13.81
N GLU A 129 -0.10 9.37 14.25
CA GLU A 129 -0.85 10.64 14.22
C GLU A 129 -0.72 11.38 12.87
N TRP A 130 0.11 10.88 11.95
CA TRP A 130 0.32 11.51 10.64
C TRP A 130 -0.64 10.95 9.60
N ASP A 131 -1.44 11.82 9.00
CA ASP A 131 -2.07 11.56 7.71
C ASP A 131 -1.04 11.70 6.57
N LEU A 132 -1.41 11.28 5.36
CA LEU A 132 -0.51 11.25 4.20
C LEU A 132 -0.11 12.64 3.67
N ASN A 133 -0.65 13.73 4.22
CA ASN A 133 -0.21 15.09 3.89
C ASN A 133 0.91 15.59 4.83
N ALA A 134 1.29 14.82 5.84
CA ALA A 134 2.32 15.20 6.81
C ALA A 134 3.66 15.50 6.11
N PRO A 135 4.27 16.68 6.34
CA PRO A 135 5.54 17.08 5.73
C PRO A 135 6.68 16.09 5.98
N GLU A 136 6.66 15.36 7.10
CA GLU A 136 7.63 14.33 7.47
C GLU A 136 7.74 13.23 6.41
N LEU A 137 6.68 12.99 5.62
CA LEU A 137 6.66 11.95 4.59
C LEU A 137 7.14 12.43 3.22
N TYR A 138 7.43 13.72 3.04
CA TYR A 138 7.71 14.29 1.71
C TYR A 138 8.97 13.73 1.08
N ASP A 139 10.02 13.48 1.88
CA ASP A 139 11.26 12.86 1.38
C ASP A 139 11.02 11.42 0.89
N VAL A 140 10.14 10.68 1.57
CA VAL A 140 9.72 9.35 1.13
C VAL A 140 9.01 9.43 -0.22
N TYR A 141 8.13 10.42 -0.41
CA TYR A 141 7.43 10.63 -1.69
C TYR A 141 8.38 11.07 -2.80
N ALA A 142 9.34 11.94 -2.50
CA ALA A 142 10.33 12.40 -3.47
C ALA A 142 11.17 11.22 -4.01
N VAL A 143 11.62 10.34 -3.12
CA VAL A 143 12.39 9.14 -3.48
C VAL A 143 11.52 8.14 -4.24
N SER A 144 10.27 7.95 -3.82
CA SER A 144 9.31 7.11 -4.55
C SER A 144 9.12 7.61 -5.99
N ASN A 145 8.91 8.91 -6.17
CA ASN A 145 8.73 9.53 -7.50
C ASN A 145 10.00 9.41 -8.37
N HIS A 146 11.18 9.45 -7.76
CA HIS A 146 12.44 9.22 -8.46
C HIS A 146 12.57 7.77 -8.99
N PHE A 147 12.18 6.77 -8.20
CA PHE A 147 12.28 5.36 -8.61
C PHE A 147 11.15 4.89 -9.51
N PHE A 148 9.97 5.47 -9.37
CA PHE A 148 8.76 5.02 -10.04
C PHE A 148 8.15 6.11 -10.94
N PRO A 149 8.93 6.79 -11.82
CA PRO A 149 8.43 7.93 -12.59
C PRO A 149 7.39 7.50 -13.65
N SER A 150 7.45 6.26 -14.12
CA SER A 150 6.56 5.70 -15.15
C SER A 150 5.38 4.90 -14.58
N LEU A 151 5.43 4.51 -13.31
CA LEU A 151 4.28 3.99 -12.57
C LEU A 151 3.51 5.21 -12.06
N GLY A 152 2.76 5.83 -12.98
CA GLY A 152 2.23 7.19 -12.85
C GLY A 152 1.18 7.40 -11.75
N GLY A 153 1.54 7.22 -10.49
CA GLY A 153 0.73 7.62 -9.34
C GLY A 153 0.64 6.60 -8.23
N ILE A 154 0.08 7.09 -7.11
CA ILE A 154 -0.30 6.31 -5.94
C ILE A 154 -1.48 5.39 -6.33
N LEU A 155 -1.47 4.13 -5.89
CA LEU A 155 -2.61 3.21 -6.02
C LEU A 155 -3.36 3.14 -4.69
N PHE A 156 -4.61 3.57 -4.65
CA PHE A 156 -5.49 3.39 -3.50
C PHE A 156 -6.26 2.07 -3.58
N LEU A 157 -6.21 1.30 -2.51
CA LEU A 157 -6.95 0.04 -2.39
C LEU A 157 -8.44 0.28 -2.13
N LEU A 158 -9.26 -0.76 -2.35
CA LEU A 158 -10.72 -0.72 -2.15
C LEU A 158 -11.37 0.40 -2.96
N ALA A 159 -10.95 0.55 -4.21
CA ALA A 159 -11.47 1.55 -5.15
C ALA A 159 -11.39 3.02 -4.68
N GLY A 160 -10.43 3.35 -3.82
CA GLY A 160 -10.34 4.69 -3.22
C GLY A 160 -11.43 4.96 -2.17
N GLY A 161 -12.04 3.90 -1.62
CA GLY A 161 -13.08 3.99 -0.60
C GLY A 161 -14.34 4.68 -1.12
N ALA A 162 -14.82 5.68 -0.39
CA ALA A 162 -16.01 6.46 -0.77
C ALA A 162 -15.69 7.67 -1.66
N PHE A 163 -14.41 7.89 -2.03
CA PHE A 163 -13.99 9.08 -2.76
C PHE A 163 -14.72 9.24 -4.11
N PRO A 164 -14.85 8.20 -4.98
CA PRO A 164 -15.53 8.37 -6.27
C PRO A 164 -16.99 8.84 -6.12
N TYR A 165 -17.67 8.41 -5.07
CA TYR A 165 -19.05 8.82 -4.79
C TYR A 165 -19.12 10.24 -4.20
N THR A 166 -18.15 10.64 -3.40
CA THR A 166 -18.18 11.90 -2.63
C THR A 166 -17.37 13.04 -3.25
N VAL A 167 -16.62 12.82 -4.33
CA VAL A 167 -15.73 13.82 -4.96
C VAL A 167 -16.44 15.11 -5.37
N GLY A 168 -17.71 15.03 -5.78
CA GLY A 168 -18.52 16.21 -6.09
C GLY A 168 -18.71 17.12 -4.87
N ARG A 169 -18.98 16.52 -3.71
CA ARG A 169 -19.13 17.25 -2.43
C ARG A 169 -17.78 17.79 -1.95
N ILE A 170 -16.71 17.02 -2.10
CA ILE A 170 -15.35 17.43 -1.70
C ILE A 170 -14.91 18.66 -2.49
N SER A 171 -15.02 18.63 -3.82
CA SER A 171 -14.68 19.78 -4.69
C SER A 171 -15.58 20.99 -4.41
N HIS A 172 -16.89 20.79 -4.22
CA HIS A 172 -17.77 21.90 -3.84
C HIS A 172 -17.34 22.52 -2.50
N GLY A 173 -17.09 21.69 -1.47
CA GLY A 173 -16.61 22.11 -0.16
C GLY A 173 -15.30 22.91 -0.24
N PHE A 174 -14.35 22.45 -1.03
CA PHE A 174 -13.08 23.14 -1.29
C PHE A 174 -13.30 24.57 -1.82
N ASN A 175 -14.20 24.73 -2.79
CA ASN A 175 -14.45 26.02 -3.42
C ASN A 175 -15.22 27.00 -2.52
N VAL A 176 -16.10 26.49 -1.65
CA VAL A 176 -16.92 27.35 -0.76
C VAL A 176 -16.29 27.60 0.62
N ARG A 177 -15.33 26.77 1.05
CA ARG A 177 -14.55 26.92 2.29
C ARG A 177 -13.03 26.78 2.06
N PRO A 178 -12.44 27.62 1.20
CA PRO A 178 -11.00 27.58 0.94
C PRO A 178 -10.16 27.93 2.19
N ASP A 179 -10.76 28.64 3.15
CA ASP A 179 -10.19 28.95 4.47
C ASP A 179 -9.93 27.70 5.33
N LEU A 180 -10.60 26.58 5.03
CA LEU A 180 -10.39 25.30 5.71
C LEU A 180 -9.65 24.31 4.81
N CYS A 181 -10.06 24.19 3.56
CA CYS A 181 -9.66 23.07 2.70
C CYS A 181 -8.48 23.39 1.78
N ALA A 182 -8.21 24.67 1.52
CA ALA A 182 -7.21 25.09 0.55
C ALA A 182 -5.98 25.71 1.21
N MET A 183 -5.74 25.48 2.51
CA MET A 183 -4.66 26.14 3.24
C MET A 183 -3.28 25.80 2.67
N ASP A 184 -3.04 24.51 2.41
CA ASP A 184 -1.75 24.00 1.94
C ASP A 184 -1.71 23.82 0.41
N ASN A 185 -2.88 23.66 -0.22
CA ASN A 185 -2.99 23.42 -1.66
C ASN A 185 -4.20 24.16 -2.25
N LYS A 186 -3.96 25.04 -3.24
CA LYS A 186 -4.98 25.88 -3.86
C LYS A 186 -5.65 25.23 -5.09
N VAL A 187 -5.33 23.98 -5.40
CA VAL A 187 -5.87 23.25 -6.55
C VAL A 187 -7.11 22.45 -6.13
N ASP A 188 -8.22 22.62 -6.86
CA ASP A 188 -9.44 21.85 -6.64
C ASP A 188 -9.16 20.33 -6.72
N PRO A 189 -9.61 19.53 -5.73
CA PRO A 189 -9.42 18.07 -5.71
C PRO A 189 -9.80 17.34 -7.01
N LYS A 190 -10.81 17.81 -7.76
CA LYS A 190 -11.18 17.20 -9.05
C LYS A 190 -10.10 17.30 -10.11
N LYS A 191 -9.20 18.29 -10.03
CA LYS A 191 -8.09 18.43 -10.99
C LYS A 191 -7.03 17.34 -10.83
N TYR A 192 -7.05 16.58 -9.73
CA TYR A 192 -6.18 15.43 -9.50
C TYR A 192 -6.77 14.11 -10.00
N LEU A 193 -8.00 14.09 -10.51
CA LEU A 193 -8.53 12.90 -11.19
C LEU A 193 -7.62 12.56 -12.39
N GLY A 194 -7.18 11.31 -12.45
CA GLY A 194 -6.16 10.84 -13.41
C GLY A 194 -4.70 10.96 -12.94
N SER A 195 -4.45 11.53 -11.75
CA SER A 195 -3.09 11.61 -11.16
C SER A 195 -2.76 10.43 -10.22
N PHE A 196 -3.72 9.54 -9.98
CA PHE A 196 -3.58 8.37 -9.13
C PHE A 196 -4.45 7.23 -9.65
N TYR A 197 -4.18 6.02 -9.18
CA TYR A 197 -4.92 4.81 -9.53
C TYR A 197 -5.76 4.33 -8.35
N THR A 198 -6.74 3.49 -8.66
CA THR A 198 -7.42 2.66 -7.67
C THR A 198 -7.48 1.22 -8.14
N ASP A 199 -7.61 0.27 -7.22
CA ASP A 199 -8.04 -1.08 -7.62
C ASP A 199 -9.54 -1.07 -8.01
N SER A 200 -10.03 -2.21 -8.52
CA SER A 200 -11.42 -2.38 -8.94
C SER A 200 -12.26 -3.17 -7.94
N LEU A 201 -11.85 -3.27 -6.66
CA LEU A 201 -12.50 -4.13 -5.68
C LEU A 201 -13.72 -3.44 -5.05
N VAL A 202 -14.82 -3.38 -5.80
CA VAL A 202 -16.07 -2.71 -5.40
C VAL A 202 -17.26 -3.66 -5.15
N HIS A 203 -17.13 -4.93 -5.53
CA HIS A 203 -18.16 -5.99 -5.37
C HIS A 203 -19.51 -5.77 -6.08
N ASP A 204 -19.77 -4.61 -6.69
CA ASP A 204 -21.01 -4.28 -7.40
C ASP A 204 -20.74 -3.68 -8.80
N PRO A 205 -21.44 -4.12 -9.86
CA PRO A 205 -21.26 -3.58 -11.21
C PRO A 205 -21.63 -2.09 -11.36
N GLY A 206 -22.61 -1.61 -10.61
CA GLY A 206 -23.00 -0.19 -10.59
C GLY A 206 -21.91 0.68 -9.96
N ALA A 207 -21.35 0.21 -8.84
CA ALA A 207 -20.19 0.84 -8.21
C ALA A 207 -18.97 0.85 -9.15
N LEU A 208 -18.75 -0.20 -9.94
CA LEU A 208 -17.65 -0.24 -10.91
C LEU A 208 -17.87 0.77 -12.07
N ARG A 209 -19.10 0.92 -12.54
CA ARG A 209 -19.45 1.95 -13.54
C ARG A 209 -19.26 3.37 -13.00
N LEU A 210 -19.59 3.61 -11.73
CA LEU A 210 -19.30 4.89 -11.09
C LEU A 210 -17.79 5.13 -10.95
N LEU A 211 -17.05 4.10 -10.52
CA LEU A 211 -15.60 4.19 -10.37
C LEU A 211 -14.93 4.58 -11.68
N THR A 212 -15.24 3.85 -12.75
CA THR A 212 -14.67 4.09 -14.09
C THR A 212 -15.10 5.44 -14.67
N SER A 213 -16.33 5.92 -14.41
CA SER A 213 -16.76 7.24 -14.87
C SER A 213 -16.11 8.41 -14.13
N VAL A 214 -15.66 8.20 -12.88
CA VAL A 214 -15.04 9.24 -12.05
C VAL A 214 -13.51 9.21 -12.13
N ILE A 215 -12.90 8.04 -11.92
CA ILE A 215 -11.43 7.88 -11.92
C ILE A 215 -10.88 7.77 -13.34
N GLY A 216 -11.70 7.29 -14.28
CA GLY A 216 -11.31 7.01 -15.65
C GLY A 216 -10.87 5.56 -15.86
N GLU A 217 -10.82 5.15 -17.12
CA GLU A 217 -10.24 3.87 -17.52
C GLU A 217 -8.76 4.04 -17.85
N VAL A 218 -7.94 3.16 -17.31
CA VAL A 218 -6.51 3.11 -17.64
C VAL A 218 -6.30 1.96 -18.62
N SER A 219 -6.23 2.27 -19.90
CA SER A 219 -5.89 1.29 -20.92
C SER A 219 -4.38 1.07 -20.94
N PHE A 220 -3.90 -0.03 -20.36
CA PHE A 220 -2.53 -0.48 -20.57
C PHE A 220 -2.40 -1.02 -22.00
N ASN A 221 -1.87 -0.20 -22.92
CA ASN A 221 -1.42 -0.70 -24.22
C ASN A 221 -0.17 -1.57 -24.00
N ALA A 222 -0.36 -2.89 -24.05
CA ALA A 222 0.68 -3.89 -23.86
C ALA A 222 1.81 -3.87 -24.92
N SER A 223 1.76 -2.95 -25.90
CA SER A 223 2.70 -2.83 -27.02
C SER A 223 4.01 -2.08 -26.72
N ARG A 224 4.21 -1.56 -25.49
CA ARG A 224 5.42 -0.80 -25.11
C ARG A 224 6.47 -1.59 -24.31
N ARG A 225 6.61 -2.90 -24.57
CA ARG A 225 7.82 -3.65 -24.20
C ARG A 225 8.57 -3.98 -25.49
N GLY A 226 9.40 -3.02 -25.92
CA GLY A 226 10.48 -3.26 -26.88
C GLY A 226 11.73 -3.72 -26.14
#